data_AF-A0A554JGE1-F1
#
_entry.id   AF-A0A554JGE1-F1
#
_cell.length_a   1.000
_cell.length_b   1.000
_cell.length_c   1.000
_cell.angle_alpha   90.00
_cell.angle_beta   90.00
_cell.angle_gamma   90.00
#
_symmetry.space_group_name_H-M   'P 1'
#
loop_
_entity.id
_entity.type
_entity.pdbx_description
1 polymer ?
#
loop_
_entity_poly.entity_id
_entity_poly.type
_entity_poly.pdbx_seq_one_letter_code
_entity_poly.pdbx_strand_id
1 'polypeptide(L)'
;MNQKVKTIFLTIFEGVEAKNLLRTPVLSTLLADPAVRVILFTKSAEKVEYYEKEFSDSRMIYELAPRQPISGWDAVFAKLKFTLLRTVTTDLKRRLNYEREKNFFRYFGGLFANRFLAWPSVRKVVRWLDFILVRQNFYAPFFEKYQPDLVFCAHLFDEPEIALLREAKKRGVKTVGLINSWDKTTARCILRLLPDKAIVFNEIVKREMIKYNEMSADALFVSGLPQYDIYWQAKPSSREEFFNAIGIGSEKKLIVYAPMGRAFGGCDFEVIDLLRKLLVEGKFGNDAELLVRFQPNDFFEKSEIEKRPDLKFDYPGKRFGSARGVDWDMDEKDIGRLVDTLAHASVFISYASSIVIDAAIFGKPAINIDFEISKDLKLADRPTQYYQTAHYQNVLAIGGVRLVKNVSELTDWTKKYLANSALDKEARERLIKEQCQFTDGKSGERLGRFILELIK
;
A
#
# COMPACT_ATOMS: atom_id res chain seq x y z
N MET A 1 6.45 3.94 -42.88
CA MET A 1 5.76 2.70 -42.47
C MET A 1 4.85 3.06 -41.31
N ASN A 2 3.53 2.91 -41.43
CA ASN A 2 2.63 3.13 -40.29
C ASN A 2 2.91 2.03 -39.26
N GLN A 3 3.58 2.38 -38.15
CA GLN A 3 3.72 1.46 -37.02
C GLN A 3 2.32 1.08 -36.54
N LYS A 4 2.05 -0.22 -36.41
CA LYS A 4 0.80 -0.74 -35.87
C LYS A 4 0.65 -0.21 -34.43
N VAL A 5 -0.47 0.45 -34.14
CA VAL A 5 -0.78 0.92 -32.79
C VAL A 5 -0.90 -0.27 -31.85
N LYS A 6 -0.19 -0.22 -30.73
CA LYS A 6 -0.19 -1.23 -29.66
C LYS A 6 -1.03 -0.72 -28.51
N THR A 7 -2.10 -1.43 -28.17
CA THR A 7 -3.06 -0.97 -27.15
C THR A 7 -2.86 -1.72 -25.83
N ILE A 8 -2.67 -0.98 -24.74
CA ILE A 8 -2.49 -1.52 -23.39
C ILE A 8 -3.69 -1.11 -22.53
N PHE A 9 -4.33 -2.07 -21.87
CA PHE A 9 -5.31 -1.79 -20.82
C PHE A 9 -4.59 -1.66 -19.47
N LEU A 10 -4.90 -0.60 -18.71
CA LEU A 10 -4.35 -0.31 -17.40
C LEU A 10 -5.49 -0.14 -16.38
N THR A 11 -5.36 -0.72 -15.18
CA THR A 11 -6.32 -0.47 -14.08
C THR A 11 -5.83 0.64 -13.16
N ILE A 12 -6.73 1.59 -12.84
CA ILE A 12 -6.51 2.68 -11.88
C ILE A 12 -7.75 2.85 -10.99
N PHE A 13 -8.19 1.73 -10.41
CA PHE A 13 -9.35 1.65 -9.54
C PHE A 13 -9.10 2.27 -8.17
N GLU A 14 -7.92 2.04 -7.59
CA GLU A 14 -7.51 2.48 -6.26
C GLU A 14 -6.48 3.63 -6.32
N GLY A 15 -6.39 4.42 -5.24
CA GLY A 15 -5.38 5.48 -5.13
C GLY A 15 -3.94 4.98 -5.19
N VAL A 16 -3.67 3.78 -4.68
CA VAL A 16 -2.33 3.17 -4.74
C VAL A 16 -1.94 2.84 -6.19
N GLU A 17 -2.90 2.45 -7.04
CA GLU A 17 -2.64 2.19 -8.46
C GLU A 17 -2.27 3.49 -9.17
N ALA A 18 -3.05 4.56 -8.97
CA ALA A 18 -2.75 5.88 -9.53
C ALA A 18 -1.39 6.42 -9.05
N LYS A 19 -1.09 6.28 -7.75
CA LYS A 19 0.21 6.66 -7.18
C LYS A 19 1.38 5.88 -7.80
N ASN A 20 1.21 4.60 -8.16
CA ASN A 20 2.28 3.82 -8.76
C ASN A 20 2.40 4.01 -10.28
N LEU A 21 1.30 4.31 -10.99
CA LEU A 21 1.29 4.38 -12.45
C LEU A 21 1.34 5.80 -13.01
N LEU A 22 0.46 6.69 -12.53
CA LEU A 22 0.30 8.04 -13.08
C LEU A 22 1.33 9.00 -12.49
N ARG A 23 1.64 8.85 -11.21
CA ARG A 23 2.55 9.73 -10.45
C ARG A 23 4.03 9.34 -10.55
N THR A 24 4.38 8.40 -11.42
CA THR A 24 5.74 7.86 -11.55
C THR A 24 6.12 7.73 -13.03
N PRO A 25 7.39 7.44 -13.34
CA PRO A 25 7.83 7.25 -14.72
C PRO A 25 7.18 6.08 -15.48
N VAL A 26 6.28 5.28 -14.89
CA VAL A 26 5.66 4.14 -15.59
C VAL A 26 4.91 4.62 -16.83
N LEU A 27 3.95 5.54 -16.68
CA LEU A 27 3.13 6.00 -17.80
C LEU A 27 3.95 6.71 -18.86
N SER A 28 4.87 7.60 -18.46
CA SER A 28 5.75 8.30 -19.40
C SER A 28 6.70 7.35 -20.13
N THR A 29 7.16 6.28 -19.48
CA THR A 29 7.97 5.22 -20.13
C THR A 29 7.15 4.46 -21.17
N LEU A 30 5.89 4.12 -20.89
CA LEU A 30 5.01 3.45 -21.86
C LEU A 30 4.75 4.36 -23.07
N LEU A 31 4.44 5.62 -22.82
CA LEU A 31 4.12 6.62 -23.85
C LEU A 31 5.34 7.15 -24.61
N ALA A 32 6.56 6.79 -24.21
CA ALA A 32 7.78 7.09 -24.96
C ALA A 32 7.82 6.33 -26.30
N ASP A 33 7.14 5.19 -26.41
CA ASP A 33 6.90 4.53 -27.70
C ASP A 33 5.69 5.19 -28.39
N PRO A 34 5.88 5.86 -29.54
CA PRO A 34 4.79 6.55 -30.24
C PRO A 34 3.69 5.61 -30.74
N ALA A 35 3.98 4.30 -30.86
CA ALA A 35 2.99 3.31 -31.26
C ALA A 35 2.07 2.88 -30.10
N VAL A 36 2.40 3.22 -28.85
CA VAL A 36 1.63 2.79 -27.68
C VAL A 36 0.44 3.72 -27.42
N ARG A 37 -0.73 3.09 -27.25
CA ARG A 37 -1.98 3.69 -26.78
C ARG A 37 -2.39 3.02 -25.48
N VAL A 38 -2.85 3.80 -24.50
CA VAL A 38 -3.26 3.27 -23.19
C VAL A 38 -4.74 3.55 -22.93
N ILE A 39 -5.45 2.53 -22.45
CA ILE A 39 -6.84 2.63 -22.02
C ILE A 39 -6.88 2.42 -20.50
N LEU A 40 -7.30 3.44 -19.77
CA LEU A 40 -7.24 3.51 -18.32
C LEU A 40 -8.64 3.28 -17.72
N PHE A 41 -8.79 2.22 -16.93
CA PHE A 41 -10.07 1.88 -16.31
C PHE A 41 -10.18 2.44 -14.90
N THR A 42 -11.22 3.24 -14.63
CA THR A 42 -11.54 3.80 -13.30
C THR A 42 -12.88 3.29 -12.77
N LYS A 43 -13.18 3.53 -11.47
CA LYS A 43 -14.43 3.11 -10.83
C LYS A 43 -15.55 4.17 -10.86
N SER A 44 -15.24 5.45 -11.16
CA SER A 44 -16.22 6.54 -11.15
C SER A 44 -15.91 7.62 -12.18
N ALA A 45 -16.95 8.30 -12.67
CA ALA A 45 -16.82 9.43 -13.59
C ALA A 45 -16.03 10.60 -12.97
N GLU A 46 -16.22 10.86 -11.67
CA GLU A 46 -15.46 11.89 -10.95
C GLU A 46 -13.94 11.63 -10.99
N LYS A 47 -13.51 10.36 -10.90
CA LYS A 47 -12.09 10.00 -11.04
C LYS A 47 -11.60 10.17 -12.48
N VAL A 48 -12.45 9.88 -13.48
CA VAL A 48 -12.11 10.13 -14.89
C VAL A 48 -11.83 11.62 -15.09
N GLU A 49 -12.77 12.48 -14.74
CA GLU A 49 -12.61 13.94 -14.89
C GLU A 49 -11.39 14.47 -14.13
N TYR A 50 -11.16 13.97 -12.92
CA TYR A 50 -10.01 14.35 -12.12
C TYR A 50 -8.68 13.97 -12.78
N TYR A 51 -8.53 12.73 -13.25
CA TYR A 51 -7.29 12.29 -13.88
C TYR A 51 -7.11 12.84 -15.29
N GLU A 52 -8.18 13.03 -16.08
CA GLU A 52 -8.10 13.66 -17.40
C GLU A 52 -7.59 15.10 -17.33
N LYS A 53 -8.01 15.84 -16.30
CA LYS A 53 -7.55 17.21 -16.08
C LYS A 53 -6.05 17.30 -15.81
N GLU A 54 -5.49 16.30 -15.14
CA GLU A 54 -4.11 16.32 -14.67
C GLU A 54 -3.15 15.54 -15.58
N PHE A 55 -3.62 14.45 -16.17
CA PHE A 55 -2.85 13.57 -17.05
C PHE A 55 -3.59 13.40 -18.38
N SER A 56 -3.18 14.20 -19.37
CA SER A 56 -3.74 14.17 -20.72
C SER A 56 -2.66 13.93 -21.77
N ASP A 57 -2.94 13.01 -22.69
CA ASP A 57 -2.19 12.74 -23.91
C ASP A 57 -3.20 12.23 -24.94
N SER A 58 -3.02 12.55 -26.23
CA SER A 58 -3.95 12.13 -27.29
C SER A 58 -4.07 10.60 -27.45
N ARG A 59 -3.14 9.84 -26.85
CA ARG A 59 -3.09 8.37 -26.84
C ARG A 59 -3.59 7.76 -25.53
N MET A 60 -4.06 8.58 -24.60
CA MET A 60 -4.70 8.14 -23.37
C MET A 60 -6.21 8.23 -23.52
N ILE A 61 -6.91 7.14 -23.18
CA ILE A 61 -8.37 7.13 -23.14
C ILE A 61 -8.79 6.58 -21.77
N TYR A 62 -9.66 7.31 -21.08
CA TYR A 62 -10.23 6.86 -19.82
C TYR A 62 -11.58 6.18 -20.07
N GLU A 63 -11.79 5.04 -19.43
CA GLU A 63 -13.03 4.27 -19.51
C GLU A 63 -13.56 3.97 -18.10
N LEU A 64 -14.87 4.06 -17.95
CA LEU A 64 -15.53 3.67 -16.72
C LEU A 64 -15.65 2.14 -16.67
N ALA A 65 -15.09 1.52 -15.64
CA ALA A 65 -15.28 0.09 -15.44
C ALA A 65 -16.77 -0.21 -15.23
N PRO A 66 -17.28 -1.29 -15.84
CA PRO A 66 -18.67 -1.68 -15.68
C PRO A 66 -18.93 -2.04 -14.21
N ARG A 67 -20.15 -1.80 -13.73
CA ARG A 67 -20.59 -2.27 -12.41
C ARG A 67 -20.75 -3.79 -12.45
N GLN A 68 -20.14 -4.48 -11.48
CA GLN A 68 -20.07 -5.95 -11.47
C GLN A 68 -20.74 -6.51 -10.21
N PRO A 69 -21.99 -6.99 -10.31
CA PRO A 69 -22.63 -7.68 -9.20
C PRO A 69 -22.01 -9.07 -9.00
N ILE A 70 -21.32 -9.24 -7.87
CA ILE A 70 -20.73 -10.53 -7.48
C ILE A 70 -21.87 -11.52 -7.15
N SER A 71 -22.01 -12.58 -7.95
CA SER A 71 -23.13 -13.53 -7.83
C SER A 71 -22.75 -14.95 -8.30
N GLY A 72 -23.55 -15.94 -7.91
CA GLY A 72 -23.36 -17.34 -8.32
C GLY A 72 -21.96 -17.89 -7.96
N TRP A 73 -21.32 -18.55 -8.93
CA TRP A 73 -19.96 -19.07 -8.77
C TRP A 73 -18.93 -18.00 -8.43
N ASP A 74 -19.11 -16.78 -8.96
CA ASP A 74 -18.17 -15.70 -8.69
C ASP A 74 -18.14 -15.34 -7.19
N ALA A 75 -19.32 -15.28 -6.56
CA ALA A 75 -19.44 -15.07 -5.11
C ALA A 75 -18.80 -16.17 -4.26
N VAL A 76 -18.87 -17.42 -4.74
CA VAL A 76 -18.25 -18.57 -4.07
C VAL A 76 -16.73 -18.42 -4.09
N PHE A 77 -16.13 -18.19 -5.25
CA PHE A 77 -14.67 -18.06 -5.37
C PHE A 77 -14.13 -16.78 -4.73
N ALA A 78 -14.88 -15.66 -4.80
CA ALA A 78 -14.56 -14.42 -4.10
C ALA A 78 -14.45 -14.59 -2.58
N LYS A 79 -15.23 -15.50 -1.98
CA LYS A 79 -15.12 -15.87 -0.56
C LYS A 79 -14.02 -16.92 -0.33
N LEU A 80 -13.94 -17.92 -1.20
CA LEU A 80 -13.03 -19.06 -1.05
C LEU A 80 -11.55 -18.64 -1.06
N LYS A 81 -11.18 -17.59 -1.83
CA LYS A 81 -9.80 -17.08 -1.92
C LYS A 81 -9.15 -16.77 -0.55
N PHE A 82 -9.95 -16.37 0.44
CA PHE A 82 -9.47 -16.08 1.79
C PHE A 82 -9.12 -17.35 2.57
N THR A 83 -9.85 -18.45 2.35
CA THR A 83 -9.62 -19.75 3.02
C THR A 83 -8.44 -20.50 2.40
N LEU A 84 -8.06 -20.19 1.16
CA LEU A 84 -6.98 -20.88 0.44
C LEU A 84 -5.58 -20.36 0.79
N LEU A 85 -5.47 -19.22 1.48
CA LEU A 85 -4.21 -18.66 1.93
C LEU A 85 -3.87 -19.18 3.33
N ARG A 86 -2.70 -19.82 3.48
CA ARG A 86 -2.20 -20.31 4.76
C ARG A 86 -0.90 -19.62 5.13
N THR A 87 -1.00 -18.69 6.07
CA THR A 87 0.13 -17.91 6.62
C THR A 87 -0.05 -17.67 8.10
N VAL A 88 1.03 -17.25 8.76
CA VAL A 88 1.01 -16.76 10.15
C VAL A 88 -0.02 -15.64 10.30
N THR A 89 -0.09 -14.69 9.36
CA THR A 89 -1.05 -13.59 9.38
C THR A 89 -2.50 -14.07 9.27
N THR A 90 -2.80 -15.03 8.40
CA THR A 90 -4.18 -15.56 8.30
C THR A 90 -4.59 -16.34 9.55
N ASP A 91 -3.64 -17.01 10.20
CA ASP A 91 -3.87 -17.74 11.46
C ASP A 91 -4.08 -16.76 12.62
N LEU A 92 -3.29 -15.69 12.68
CA LEU A 92 -3.50 -14.56 13.58
C LEU A 92 -4.92 -13.97 13.40
N LYS A 93 -5.30 -13.56 12.18
CA LYS A 93 -6.64 -13.02 11.90
C LYS A 93 -7.77 -13.96 12.34
N ARG A 94 -7.60 -15.28 12.16
CA ARG A 94 -8.58 -16.27 12.61
C ARG A 94 -8.69 -16.33 14.13
N ARG A 95 -7.56 -16.29 14.85
CA ARG A 95 -7.52 -16.25 16.31
C ARG A 95 -8.18 -14.98 16.85
N LEU A 96 -7.86 -13.82 16.29
CA LEU A 96 -8.44 -12.53 16.69
C LEU A 96 -9.96 -12.48 16.45
N ASN A 97 -10.42 -12.99 15.31
CA ASN A 97 -11.86 -13.13 15.04
C ASN A 97 -12.55 -14.06 16.06
N TYR A 98 -11.90 -15.17 16.43
CA TYR A 98 -12.42 -16.05 17.46
C TYR A 98 -12.48 -15.38 18.83
N GLU A 99 -11.50 -14.55 19.20
CA GLU A 99 -11.54 -13.81 20.46
C GLU A 99 -12.68 -12.80 20.51
N ARG A 100 -13.01 -12.18 19.36
CA ARG A 100 -14.12 -11.23 19.24
C ARG A 100 -15.48 -11.92 19.27
N GLU A 101 -15.64 -12.98 18.51
CA GLU A 101 -16.94 -13.64 18.29
C GLU A 101 -17.21 -14.82 19.24
N LYS A 102 -16.16 -15.36 19.87
CA LYS A 102 -16.17 -16.58 20.70
C LYS A 102 -16.77 -17.81 20.02
N ASN A 103 -16.83 -17.82 18.68
CA ASN A 103 -17.43 -18.91 17.90
C ASN A 103 -16.42 -20.03 17.64
N PHE A 104 -16.47 -21.06 18.49
CA PHE A 104 -15.58 -22.23 18.43
C PHE A 104 -15.70 -23.00 17.11
N PHE A 105 -16.92 -23.28 16.66
CA PHE A 105 -17.15 -24.04 15.42
C PHE A 105 -16.61 -23.32 14.19
N ARG A 106 -16.79 -21.99 14.12
CA ARG A 106 -16.21 -21.17 13.04
C ARG A 106 -14.69 -21.19 13.07
N TYR A 107 -14.09 -21.11 14.25
CA TYR A 107 -12.63 -21.14 14.41
C TYR A 107 -12.04 -22.48 13.97
N PHE A 108 -12.48 -23.59 14.57
CA PHE A 108 -11.94 -24.93 14.29
C PHE A 108 -12.31 -25.41 12.88
N GLY A 109 -13.55 -25.17 12.45
CA GLY A 109 -13.99 -25.48 11.08
C GLY A 109 -13.22 -24.67 10.04
N GLY A 110 -13.03 -23.37 10.26
CA GLY A 110 -12.22 -22.52 9.37
C GLY A 110 -10.73 -22.88 9.37
N LEU A 111 -10.19 -23.31 10.52
CA LEU A 111 -8.82 -23.78 10.63
C LEU A 111 -8.65 -25.09 9.85
N PHE A 112 -9.52 -26.08 10.09
CA PHE A 112 -9.53 -27.36 9.39
C PHE A 112 -9.65 -27.13 7.88
N ALA A 113 -10.70 -26.42 7.43
CA ALA A 113 -10.89 -26.10 6.01
C ALA A 113 -9.65 -25.45 5.38
N ASN A 114 -9.02 -24.49 6.08
CA ASN A 114 -7.78 -23.89 5.59
C ASN A 114 -6.61 -24.90 5.53
N ARG A 115 -6.44 -25.80 6.51
CA ARG A 115 -5.36 -26.80 6.48
C ARG A 115 -5.46 -27.75 5.29
N PHE A 116 -6.67 -28.09 4.83
CA PHE A 116 -6.91 -28.94 3.67
C PHE A 116 -6.94 -28.16 2.35
N LEU A 117 -7.71 -27.07 2.28
CA LEU A 117 -7.94 -26.33 1.04
C LEU A 117 -6.72 -25.50 0.61
N ALA A 118 -5.86 -25.09 1.55
CA ALA A 118 -4.64 -24.35 1.24
C ALA A 118 -3.48 -25.24 0.76
N TRP A 119 -3.75 -26.44 0.25
CA TRP A 119 -2.73 -27.26 -0.41
C TRP A 119 -2.47 -26.73 -1.83
N PRO A 120 -1.21 -26.68 -2.31
CA PRO A 120 -0.88 -26.13 -3.62
C PRO A 120 -1.69 -26.76 -4.77
N SER A 121 -1.87 -28.09 -4.74
CA SER A 121 -2.65 -28.81 -5.76
C SER A 121 -4.14 -28.42 -5.71
N VAL A 122 -4.71 -28.26 -4.52
CA VAL A 122 -6.10 -27.83 -4.35
C VAL A 122 -6.29 -26.40 -4.85
N ARG A 123 -5.35 -25.49 -4.55
CA ARG A 123 -5.38 -24.12 -5.11
C ARG A 123 -5.37 -24.12 -6.62
N LYS A 124 -4.50 -24.90 -7.26
CA LYS A 124 -4.46 -25.02 -8.72
C LYS A 124 -5.80 -25.48 -9.30
N VAL A 125 -6.41 -26.51 -8.71
CA VAL A 125 -7.74 -27.00 -9.12
C VAL A 125 -8.81 -25.93 -8.91
N VAL A 126 -8.80 -25.23 -7.77
CA VAL A 126 -9.78 -24.17 -7.50
C VAL A 126 -9.63 -23.01 -8.49
N ARG A 127 -8.40 -22.57 -8.83
CA ARG A 127 -8.21 -21.53 -9.85
C ARG A 127 -8.69 -21.97 -11.23
N TRP A 128 -8.48 -23.24 -11.57
CA TRP A 128 -8.97 -23.82 -12.83
C TRP A 128 -10.51 -23.87 -12.87
N LEU A 129 -11.15 -24.30 -11.79
CA LEU A 129 -12.61 -24.27 -11.64
C LEU A 129 -13.16 -22.84 -11.68
N ASP A 130 -12.50 -21.91 -11.00
CA ASP A 130 -12.84 -20.49 -11.04
C ASP A 130 -12.81 -19.98 -12.48
N PHE A 131 -11.74 -20.28 -13.23
CA PHE A 131 -11.60 -19.92 -14.64
C PHE A 131 -12.77 -20.40 -15.51
N ILE A 132 -13.19 -21.65 -15.35
CA ILE A 132 -14.20 -22.31 -16.20
C ILE A 132 -15.64 -21.97 -15.79
N LEU A 133 -15.94 -21.95 -14.48
CA LEU A 133 -17.31 -21.83 -13.98
C LEU A 133 -17.81 -20.39 -13.95
N VAL A 134 -16.92 -19.40 -13.79
CA VAL A 134 -17.30 -17.99 -13.81
C VAL A 134 -17.38 -17.49 -15.25
N ARG A 135 -18.61 -17.31 -15.73
CA ARG A 135 -18.91 -16.97 -17.14
C ARG A 135 -19.20 -15.50 -17.42
N GLN A 136 -19.26 -14.66 -16.40
CA GLN A 136 -19.50 -13.22 -16.55
C GLN A 136 -18.43 -12.58 -17.45
N ASN A 137 -18.84 -11.67 -18.33
CA ASN A 137 -18.03 -11.10 -19.42
C ASN A 137 -18.21 -9.58 -19.53
N PHE A 138 -18.32 -8.86 -18.40
CA PHE A 138 -18.60 -7.42 -18.37
C PHE A 138 -17.64 -6.56 -19.20
N TYR A 139 -16.40 -7.01 -19.39
CA TYR A 139 -15.39 -6.28 -20.15
C TYR A 139 -15.38 -6.59 -21.66
N ALA A 140 -16.13 -7.59 -22.14
CA ALA A 140 -16.13 -8.02 -23.54
C ALA A 140 -16.26 -6.85 -24.56
N PRO A 141 -17.17 -5.87 -24.36
CA PRO A 141 -17.30 -4.73 -25.29
C PRO A 141 -16.03 -3.91 -25.43
N PHE A 142 -15.23 -3.76 -24.37
CA PHE A 142 -13.98 -3.00 -24.42
C PHE A 142 -12.90 -3.75 -25.22
N PHE A 143 -12.83 -5.08 -25.08
CA PHE A 143 -11.90 -5.90 -25.89
C PHE A 143 -12.28 -5.91 -27.36
N GLU A 144 -13.57 -5.89 -27.68
CA GLU A 144 -14.07 -5.76 -29.07
C GLU A 144 -13.75 -4.39 -29.65
N LYS A 145 -14.00 -3.32 -28.88
CA LYS A 145 -13.76 -1.93 -29.29
C LYS A 145 -12.29 -1.61 -29.50
N TYR A 146 -11.42 -2.04 -28.59
CA TYR A 146 -10.03 -1.57 -28.55
C TYR A 146 -8.98 -2.60 -28.95
N GLN A 147 -9.32 -3.89 -28.95
CA GLN A 147 -8.43 -5.00 -29.31
C GLN A 147 -7.04 -4.88 -28.63
N PRO A 148 -6.97 -4.94 -27.29
CA PRO A 148 -5.71 -4.74 -26.58
C PRO A 148 -4.69 -5.84 -26.88
N ASP A 149 -3.43 -5.46 -27.00
CA ASP A 149 -2.29 -6.37 -27.09
C ASP A 149 -1.84 -6.86 -25.70
N LEU A 150 -2.09 -6.06 -24.66
CA LEU A 150 -1.75 -6.40 -23.27
C LEU A 150 -2.76 -5.82 -22.27
N VAL A 151 -3.01 -6.57 -21.20
CA VAL A 151 -3.74 -6.09 -20.01
C VAL A 151 -2.81 -6.09 -18.82
N PHE A 152 -2.71 -4.93 -18.16
CA PHE A 152 -1.93 -4.71 -16.95
C PHE A 152 -2.86 -4.40 -15.77
N CYS A 153 -2.89 -5.31 -14.80
CA CYS A 153 -3.63 -5.17 -13.55
C CYS A 153 -2.70 -4.62 -12.46
N ALA A 154 -2.92 -3.40 -12.00
CA ALA A 154 -2.02 -2.70 -11.11
C ALA A 154 -2.17 -3.07 -9.63
N HIS A 155 -3.07 -3.99 -9.30
CA HIS A 155 -3.36 -4.40 -7.94
C HIS A 155 -3.65 -5.92 -7.75
N LEU A 156 -4.29 -6.60 -8.72
CA LEU A 156 -4.56 -8.05 -8.80
C LEU A 156 -5.53 -8.71 -7.79
N PHE A 157 -5.97 -8.06 -6.71
CA PHE A 157 -6.80 -8.72 -5.68
C PHE A 157 -8.30 -8.39 -5.73
N ASP A 158 -8.67 -7.38 -6.50
CA ASP A 158 -10.02 -6.82 -6.57
C ASP A 158 -10.85 -7.50 -7.66
N GLU A 159 -12.15 -7.71 -7.40
CA GLU A 159 -13.01 -8.46 -8.33
C GLU A 159 -13.11 -7.84 -9.74
N PRO A 160 -13.18 -6.51 -9.90
CA PRO A 160 -13.12 -5.88 -11.22
C PRO A 160 -11.85 -6.22 -12.00
N GLU A 161 -10.68 -6.26 -11.35
CA GLU A 161 -9.43 -6.67 -12.01
C GLU A 161 -9.46 -8.16 -12.36
N ILE A 162 -10.01 -9.01 -11.49
CA ILE A 162 -10.14 -10.45 -11.76
C ILE A 162 -11.05 -10.70 -12.98
N ALA A 163 -12.14 -9.94 -13.13
CA ALA A 163 -13.00 -10.04 -14.30
C ALA A 163 -12.32 -9.53 -15.58
N LEU A 164 -11.55 -8.45 -15.50
CA LEU A 164 -10.75 -7.94 -16.62
C LEU A 164 -9.68 -8.95 -17.05
N LEU A 165 -8.94 -9.50 -16.07
CA LEU A 165 -7.93 -10.53 -16.26
C LEU A 165 -8.52 -11.79 -16.89
N ARG A 166 -9.71 -12.21 -16.44
CA ARG A 166 -10.42 -13.36 -17.00
C ARG A 166 -10.75 -13.17 -18.48
N GLU A 167 -11.28 -12.01 -18.84
CA GLU A 167 -11.64 -11.70 -20.22
C GLU A 167 -10.40 -11.70 -21.11
N ALA A 168 -9.29 -11.12 -20.65
CA ALA A 168 -8.00 -11.15 -21.35
C ALA A 168 -7.54 -12.60 -21.62
N LYS A 169 -7.57 -13.46 -20.59
CA LYS A 169 -7.17 -14.86 -20.72
C LYS A 169 -8.06 -15.66 -21.66
N LYS A 170 -9.39 -15.43 -21.64
CA LYS A 170 -10.33 -16.07 -22.58
C LYS A 170 -10.02 -15.71 -24.04
N ARG A 171 -9.53 -14.49 -24.27
CA ARG A 171 -9.19 -13.97 -25.61
C ARG A 171 -7.73 -14.20 -26.01
N GLY A 172 -6.92 -14.84 -25.16
CA GLY A 172 -5.50 -15.05 -25.41
C GLY A 172 -4.66 -13.77 -25.40
N VAL A 173 -5.17 -12.67 -24.81
CA VAL A 173 -4.44 -11.41 -24.66
C VAL A 173 -3.40 -11.56 -23.54
N LYS A 174 -2.20 -11.02 -23.74
CA LYS A 174 -1.11 -11.09 -22.76
C LYS A 174 -1.52 -10.37 -21.48
N THR A 175 -1.25 -10.97 -20.33
CA THR A 175 -1.62 -10.42 -19.02
C THR A 175 -0.42 -10.22 -18.12
N VAL A 176 -0.34 -9.04 -17.51
CA VAL A 176 0.68 -8.67 -16.54
C VAL A 176 0.00 -8.14 -15.29
N GLY A 177 0.53 -8.44 -14.11
CA GLY A 177 -0.01 -7.89 -12.88
C GLY A 177 1.05 -7.38 -11.93
N LEU A 178 0.72 -6.37 -11.13
CA LEU A 178 1.61 -5.76 -10.15
C LEU A 178 1.19 -6.13 -8.72
N ILE A 179 2.13 -6.64 -7.93
CA ILE A 179 1.99 -6.70 -6.48
C ILE A 179 2.50 -5.39 -5.90
N ASN A 180 1.57 -4.45 -5.68
CA ASN A 180 1.87 -3.07 -5.28
C ASN A 180 1.99 -2.84 -3.76
N SER A 181 2.00 -3.91 -2.94
CA SER A 181 2.14 -3.81 -1.48
C SER A 181 2.80 -5.04 -0.89
N TRP A 182 3.54 -4.84 0.19
CA TRP A 182 4.31 -5.85 0.93
C TRP A 182 3.52 -6.88 1.73
N ASP A 183 2.24 -6.60 2.02
CA ASP A 183 1.45 -7.42 2.92
C ASP A 183 0.47 -8.34 2.17
N LYS A 184 0.11 -8.02 0.93
CA LYS A 184 -1.07 -8.63 0.27
C LYS A 184 -0.94 -10.13 0.06
N THR A 185 0.23 -10.58 -0.37
CA THR A 185 0.60 -11.98 -0.58
C THR A 185 0.51 -12.83 0.67
N THR A 186 0.68 -12.23 1.85
CA THR A 186 0.68 -12.97 3.13
C THR A 186 -0.50 -12.67 4.03
N ALA A 187 -1.17 -11.52 3.86
CA ALA A 187 -2.18 -11.03 4.77
C ALA A 187 -3.59 -10.95 4.15
N ARG A 188 -3.72 -10.84 2.82
CA ARG A 188 -5.01 -10.60 2.16
C ARG A 188 -5.69 -11.91 1.75
N CYS A 189 -5.31 -12.49 0.62
CA CYS A 189 -5.84 -13.74 0.09
C CYS A 189 -4.93 -14.29 -1.01
N ILE A 190 -5.26 -15.45 -1.58
CA ILE A 190 -4.61 -15.90 -2.82
C ILE A 190 -5.14 -15.11 -4.02
N LEU A 191 -4.37 -15.10 -5.11
CA LEU A 191 -4.87 -14.70 -6.42
C LEU A 191 -5.83 -15.76 -6.96
N ARG A 192 -7.04 -15.32 -7.35
CA ARG A 192 -8.07 -16.17 -7.96
C ARG A 192 -7.67 -16.65 -9.36
N LEU A 193 -7.09 -15.76 -10.14
CA LEU A 193 -6.50 -16.03 -11.45
C LEU A 193 -5.06 -15.50 -11.47
N LEU A 194 -4.18 -16.18 -12.19
CA LEU A 194 -2.79 -15.76 -12.35
C LEU A 194 -2.63 -15.03 -13.69
N PRO A 195 -1.96 -13.86 -13.70
CA PRO A 195 -1.49 -13.26 -14.95
C PRO A 195 -0.36 -14.12 -15.55
N ASP A 196 -0.04 -13.88 -16.82
CA ASP A 196 1.03 -14.61 -17.51
C ASP A 196 2.42 -14.19 -16.98
N LYS A 197 2.55 -12.91 -16.60
CA LYS A 197 3.70 -12.38 -15.86
C LYS A 197 3.22 -11.58 -14.65
N ALA A 198 3.98 -11.58 -13.57
CA ALA A 198 3.75 -10.69 -12.44
C ALA A 198 5.02 -9.90 -12.10
N ILE A 199 4.81 -8.64 -11.74
CA ILE A 199 5.82 -7.71 -11.32
C ILE A 199 5.72 -7.57 -9.81
N VAL A 200 6.84 -7.74 -9.12
CA VAL A 200 6.96 -7.64 -7.67
C VAL A 200 8.06 -6.65 -7.32
N PHE A 201 7.99 -6.05 -6.13
CA PHE A 201 8.95 -5.01 -5.77
C PHE A 201 10.26 -5.55 -5.19
N ASN A 202 10.26 -6.71 -4.53
CA ASN A 202 11.49 -7.30 -4.01
C ASN A 202 11.50 -8.84 -4.03
N GLU A 203 12.66 -9.41 -3.72
CA GLU A 203 12.88 -10.85 -3.65
C GLU A 203 12.06 -11.54 -2.53
N ILE A 204 11.64 -10.81 -1.50
CA ILE A 204 10.72 -11.36 -0.47
C ILE A 204 9.38 -11.68 -1.11
N VAL A 205 8.75 -10.69 -1.75
CA VAL A 205 7.44 -10.88 -2.38
C VAL A 205 7.53 -11.84 -3.56
N LYS A 206 8.66 -11.91 -4.28
CA LYS A 206 8.90 -12.96 -5.27
C LYS A 206 8.80 -14.36 -4.66
N ARG A 207 9.49 -14.62 -3.54
CA ARG A 207 9.42 -15.91 -2.83
C ARG A 207 8.02 -16.20 -2.31
N GLU A 208 7.31 -15.19 -1.82
CA GLU A 208 5.92 -15.33 -1.37
C GLU A 208 4.96 -15.67 -2.52
N MET A 209 5.13 -15.05 -3.68
CA MET A 209 4.35 -15.35 -4.89
C MET A 209 4.56 -16.79 -5.36
N ILE A 210 5.81 -17.29 -5.34
CA ILE A 210 6.11 -18.69 -5.64
C ILE A 210 5.43 -19.61 -4.61
N LYS A 211 5.58 -19.30 -3.32
CA LYS A 211 5.12 -20.15 -2.22
C LYS A 211 3.60 -20.22 -2.08
N TYR A 212 2.91 -19.09 -2.22
CA TYR A 212 1.47 -18.97 -1.91
C TYR A 212 0.58 -18.90 -3.15
N ASN A 213 1.14 -18.51 -4.30
CA ASN A 213 0.40 -18.40 -5.55
C ASN A 213 0.87 -19.35 -6.66
N GLU A 214 1.90 -20.17 -6.41
CA GLU A 214 2.40 -21.19 -7.35
C GLU A 214 2.85 -20.60 -8.70
N MET A 215 3.23 -19.34 -8.75
CA MET A 215 3.84 -18.75 -9.94
C MET A 215 5.27 -19.28 -10.10
N SER A 216 5.68 -19.53 -11.34
CA SER A 216 7.06 -19.91 -11.64
C SER A 216 8.00 -18.70 -11.53
N ALA A 217 9.27 -18.96 -11.23
CA ALA A 217 10.25 -17.89 -11.04
C ALA A 217 10.48 -17.06 -12.32
N ASP A 218 10.40 -17.69 -13.50
CA ASP A 218 10.52 -17.04 -14.81
C ASP A 218 9.30 -16.17 -15.16
N ALA A 219 8.16 -16.39 -14.50
CA ALA A 219 6.98 -15.55 -14.64
C ALA A 219 7.02 -14.29 -13.75
N LEU A 220 8.04 -14.17 -12.88
CA LEU A 220 8.15 -13.10 -11.89
C LEU A 220 9.31 -12.16 -12.22
N PHE A 221 8.99 -10.89 -12.40
CA PHE A 221 9.96 -9.82 -12.62
C PHE A 221 10.07 -8.93 -11.39
N VAL A 222 11.29 -8.64 -10.93
CA VAL A 222 11.53 -7.81 -9.75
C VAL A 222 11.89 -6.40 -10.19
N SER A 223 10.96 -5.46 -10.03
CA SER A 223 11.11 -4.10 -10.54
C SER A 223 11.31 -3.04 -9.46
N GLY A 224 11.38 -3.37 -8.17
CA GLY A 224 11.17 -2.33 -7.15
C GLY A 224 9.73 -1.82 -7.17
N LEU A 225 9.42 -0.86 -6.31
CA LEU A 225 8.09 -0.26 -6.22
C LEU A 225 8.12 1.16 -6.80
N PRO A 226 7.39 1.47 -7.89
CA PRO A 226 7.45 2.78 -8.55
C PRO A 226 7.24 3.97 -7.61
N GLN A 227 6.36 3.85 -6.61
CA GLN A 227 6.12 4.94 -5.66
C GLN A 227 7.37 5.37 -4.87
N TYR A 228 8.39 4.51 -4.73
CA TYR A 228 9.63 4.86 -4.05
C TYR A 228 10.56 5.70 -4.93
N ASP A 229 10.39 5.70 -6.25
CA ASP A 229 11.17 6.56 -7.15
C ASP A 229 10.93 8.04 -6.82
N ILE A 230 9.70 8.37 -6.43
CA ILE A 230 9.32 9.72 -5.96
C ILE A 230 10.27 10.18 -4.85
N TYR A 231 10.65 9.28 -3.93
CA TYR A 231 11.48 9.62 -2.78
C TYR A 231 12.95 9.74 -3.16
N TRP A 232 13.46 8.89 -4.04
CA TRP A 232 14.86 8.94 -4.49
C TRP A 232 15.15 10.09 -5.46
N GLN A 233 14.13 10.55 -6.20
CA GLN A 233 14.22 11.68 -7.12
C GLN A 233 13.72 13.00 -6.50
N ALA A 234 13.21 12.95 -5.27
CA ALA A 234 12.62 14.10 -4.60
C ALA A 234 13.60 15.26 -4.47
N LYS A 235 13.07 16.47 -4.64
CA LYS A 235 13.73 17.72 -4.28
C LYS A 235 12.88 18.40 -3.22
N PRO A 236 13.12 18.10 -1.92
CA PRO A 236 12.35 18.74 -0.86
C PRO A 236 12.60 20.26 -0.87
N SER A 237 11.58 21.01 -0.44
CA SER A 237 11.69 22.43 -0.13
C SER A 237 12.78 22.65 0.92
N SER A 238 13.26 23.89 1.06
CA SER A 238 14.14 24.22 2.18
C SER A 238 13.43 23.98 3.52
N ARG A 239 14.22 23.75 4.58
CA ARG A 239 13.67 23.57 5.93
C ARG A 239 12.81 24.77 6.35
N GLU A 240 13.30 25.98 6.08
CA GLU A 240 12.62 27.22 6.42
C GLU A 240 11.27 27.35 5.72
N GLU A 241 11.22 27.09 4.41
CA GLU A 241 9.95 27.12 3.64
C GLU A 241 8.94 26.13 4.20
N PHE A 242 9.34 24.87 4.41
CA PHE A 242 8.43 23.85 4.94
C PHE A 242 7.97 24.17 6.36
N PHE A 243 8.88 24.61 7.23
CA PHE A 243 8.58 24.89 8.63
C PHE A 243 7.66 26.11 8.77
N ASN A 244 7.89 27.14 7.96
CA ASN A 244 6.99 28.28 7.84
C ASN A 244 5.60 27.83 7.34
N ALA A 245 5.54 26.94 6.34
CA ALA A 245 4.27 26.45 5.78
C ALA A 245 3.41 25.66 6.79
N ILE A 246 4.03 25.02 7.80
CA ILE A 246 3.32 24.33 8.89
C ILE A 246 3.27 25.14 10.19
N GLY A 247 3.80 26.37 10.19
CA GLY A 247 3.74 27.32 11.29
C GLY A 247 4.61 26.93 12.50
N ILE A 248 5.83 26.45 12.26
CA ILE A 248 6.84 26.17 13.30
C ILE A 248 8.16 26.91 13.00
N GLY A 249 8.96 27.21 14.04
CA GLY A 249 10.26 27.87 13.88
C GLY A 249 11.33 26.95 13.29
N SER A 250 12.18 27.46 12.38
CA SER A 250 13.20 26.67 11.65
C SER A 250 14.23 25.95 12.55
N GLU A 251 14.44 26.46 13.76
CA GLU A 251 15.33 25.91 14.80
C GLU A 251 14.73 24.71 15.55
N LYS A 252 13.41 24.52 15.45
CA LYS A 252 12.70 23.45 16.16
C LYS A 252 13.05 22.08 15.64
N LYS A 253 12.88 21.04 16.46
CA LYS A 253 13.01 19.64 16.07
C LYS A 253 11.64 19.01 15.88
N LEU A 254 11.35 18.62 14.66
CA LEU A 254 10.04 18.09 14.29
C LEU A 254 9.92 16.59 14.64
N ILE A 255 9.02 16.27 15.57
CA ILE A 255 8.51 14.93 15.83
C ILE A 255 7.27 14.73 14.94
N VAL A 256 7.22 13.63 14.19
CA VAL A 256 6.04 13.29 13.40
C VAL A 256 5.36 12.08 14.01
N TYR A 257 4.11 12.24 14.46
CA TYR A 257 3.24 11.12 14.75
C TYR A 257 2.44 10.76 13.50
N ALA A 258 2.52 9.50 13.08
CA ALA A 258 1.74 8.96 11.97
C ALA A 258 0.67 7.98 12.51
N PRO A 259 -0.59 8.44 12.67
CA PRO A 259 -1.70 7.61 13.14
C PRO A 259 -1.90 6.34 12.32
N MET A 260 -2.35 5.26 12.97
CA MET A 260 -2.77 4.05 12.25
C MET A 260 -4.08 4.27 11.49
N GLY A 261 -4.90 5.14 12.05
CA GLY A 261 -6.21 5.51 11.59
C GLY A 261 -7.33 4.67 12.19
N ARG A 262 -8.57 5.16 12.04
CA ARG A 262 -9.76 4.63 12.73
C ARG A 262 -9.98 3.12 12.58
N ALA A 263 -9.59 2.54 11.44
CA ALA A 263 -9.78 1.12 11.15
C ALA A 263 -8.87 0.17 11.98
N PHE A 264 -7.88 0.68 12.70
CA PHE A 264 -6.78 -0.11 13.26
C PHE A 264 -6.60 0.02 14.78
N GLY A 265 -7.60 0.52 15.51
CA GLY A 265 -7.60 0.44 16.98
C GLY A 265 -8.19 1.63 17.73
N GLY A 266 -8.67 2.68 17.06
CA GLY A 266 -9.36 3.82 17.70
C GLY A 266 -8.53 4.65 18.69
N CYS A 267 -7.29 4.25 18.98
CA CYS A 267 -6.45 4.82 20.03
C CYS A 267 -5.62 6.03 19.57
N ASP A 268 -5.74 6.46 18.31
CA ASP A 268 -4.86 7.49 17.74
C ASP A 268 -4.91 8.80 18.53
N PHE A 269 -6.11 9.21 18.97
CA PHE A 269 -6.27 10.43 19.78
C PHE A 269 -5.67 10.29 21.18
N GLU A 270 -5.70 9.10 21.77
CA GLU A 270 -5.04 8.83 23.06
C GLU A 270 -3.51 8.92 22.92
N VAL A 271 -2.95 8.47 21.79
CA VAL A 271 -1.51 8.62 21.50
C VAL A 271 -1.17 10.08 21.29
N ILE A 272 -1.99 10.82 20.55
CA ILE A 272 -1.81 12.26 20.35
C ILE A 272 -1.80 12.98 21.71
N ASP A 273 -2.72 12.64 22.62
CA ASP A 273 -2.77 13.24 23.95
C ASP A 273 -1.56 12.88 24.80
N LEU A 274 -1.09 11.63 24.74
CA LEU A 274 0.15 11.20 25.40
C LEU A 274 1.35 12.00 24.88
N LEU A 275 1.53 12.09 23.56
CA LEU A 275 2.65 12.81 22.97
C LEU A 275 2.59 14.31 23.26
N ARG A 276 1.40 14.92 23.19
CA ARG A 276 1.16 16.31 23.59
C ARG A 276 1.53 16.54 25.05
N LYS A 277 1.10 15.66 25.96
CA LYS A 277 1.45 15.74 27.39
C LYS A 277 2.97 15.70 27.59
N LEU A 278 3.66 14.75 26.96
CA LEU A 278 5.12 14.63 27.05
C LEU A 278 5.84 15.86 26.48
N LEU A 279 5.31 16.46 25.42
CA LEU A 279 5.81 17.70 24.84
C LEU A 279 5.70 18.87 25.83
N VAL A 280 4.50 19.08 26.41
CA VAL A 280 4.24 20.15 27.39
C VAL A 280 5.07 19.99 28.67
N GLU A 281 5.31 18.76 29.11
CA GLU A 281 6.17 18.44 30.26
C GLU A 281 7.68 18.60 29.96
N GLY A 282 8.06 19.02 28.74
CA GLY A 282 9.46 19.17 28.33
C GLY A 282 10.21 17.85 28.20
N LYS A 283 9.50 16.71 28.11
CA LYS A 283 10.10 15.38 28.04
C LYS A 283 10.82 15.13 26.72
N PHE A 284 10.62 15.95 25.71
CA PHE A 284 11.35 15.87 24.44
C PHE A 284 12.37 17.02 24.24
N GLY A 285 12.59 17.85 25.27
CA GLY A 285 13.31 19.11 25.13
C GLY A 285 12.37 20.27 24.81
N ASN A 286 12.87 21.49 24.97
CA ASN A 286 12.07 22.72 24.78
C ASN A 286 12.04 23.20 23.31
N ASP A 287 12.82 22.56 22.45
CA ASP A 287 12.95 22.82 21.02
C ASP A 287 12.14 21.84 20.15
N ALA A 288 11.44 20.87 20.74
CA ALA A 288 10.63 19.91 19.99
C ALA A 288 9.27 20.49 19.58
N GLU A 289 8.77 20.05 18.43
CA GLU A 289 7.43 20.34 17.91
C GLU A 289 6.77 19.06 17.40
N LEU A 290 5.44 18.95 17.50
CA LEU A 290 4.70 17.77 17.08
C LEU A 290 3.82 18.05 15.86
N LEU A 291 4.04 17.28 14.80
CA LEU A 291 3.14 17.19 13.64
C LEU A 291 2.42 15.85 13.66
N VAL A 292 1.09 15.89 13.65
CA VAL A 292 0.24 14.71 13.46
C VAL A 292 -0.15 14.61 11.99
N ARG A 293 0.39 13.62 11.29
CA ARG A 293 0.16 13.43 9.84
C ARG A 293 -0.69 12.21 9.56
N PHE A 294 -1.91 12.42 9.09
CA PHE A 294 -2.84 11.34 8.78
C PHE A 294 -2.53 10.63 7.45
N GLN A 295 -3.08 9.42 7.30
CA GLN A 295 -3.05 8.69 6.04
C GLN A 295 -4.07 9.28 5.04
N PRO A 296 -3.80 9.21 3.73
CA PRO A 296 -4.67 9.85 2.73
C PRO A 296 -6.09 9.28 2.68
N ASN A 297 -6.26 8.04 3.12
CA ASN A 297 -7.55 7.35 3.06
C ASN A 297 -8.41 7.46 4.32
N ASP A 298 -7.95 8.15 5.36
CA ASP A 298 -8.64 8.12 6.66
C ASP A 298 -9.51 9.34 6.94
N PHE A 299 -10.64 9.11 7.61
CA PHE A 299 -11.53 10.19 8.04
C PHE A 299 -11.20 10.56 9.48
N PHE A 300 -11.14 11.85 9.75
CA PHE A 300 -10.94 12.38 11.10
C PHE A 300 -12.14 13.24 11.50
N GLU A 301 -12.42 13.23 12.79
CA GLU A 301 -13.49 14.04 13.37
C GLU A 301 -12.93 15.43 13.66
N LYS A 302 -13.43 16.46 12.97
CA LYS A 302 -12.95 17.85 13.14
C LYS A 302 -13.04 18.30 14.60
N SER A 303 -14.07 17.87 15.32
CA SER A 303 -14.25 18.11 16.76
C SER A 303 -13.09 17.60 17.62
N GLU A 304 -12.43 16.52 17.23
CA GLU A 304 -11.24 16.03 17.96
C GLU A 304 -10.02 16.92 17.71
N ILE A 305 -9.91 17.51 16.53
CA ILE A 305 -8.82 18.41 16.17
C ILE A 305 -8.97 19.74 16.91
N GLU A 306 -10.19 20.26 16.98
CA GLU A 306 -10.53 21.51 17.67
C GLU A 306 -10.21 21.47 19.18
N LYS A 307 -10.15 20.28 19.79
CA LYS A 307 -9.71 20.09 21.19
C LYS A 307 -8.21 20.31 21.40
N ARG A 308 -7.43 20.40 20.32
CA ARG A 308 -5.95 20.42 20.32
C ARG A 308 -5.40 21.53 19.41
N PRO A 309 -5.83 22.80 19.58
CA PRO A 309 -5.50 23.89 18.66
C PRO A 309 -4.02 24.27 18.65
N ASP A 310 -3.26 23.83 19.65
CA ASP A 310 -1.82 23.99 19.79
C ASP A 310 -1.01 23.05 18.89
N LEU A 311 -1.59 21.94 18.44
CA LEU A 311 -0.90 20.95 17.61
C LEU A 311 -1.00 21.28 16.11
N LYS A 312 0.00 20.82 15.36
CA LYS A 312 -0.01 20.88 13.89
C LYS A 312 -0.57 19.57 13.33
N PHE A 313 -1.46 19.69 12.35
CA PHE A 313 -2.06 18.54 11.69
C PHE A 313 -1.91 18.63 10.18
N ASP A 314 -1.65 17.49 9.55
CA ASP A 314 -1.60 17.37 8.09
C ASP A 314 -2.51 16.27 7.57
N TYR A 315 -3.31 16.62 6.56
CA TYR A 315 -4.38 15.79 6.02
C TYR A 315 -4.20 15.64 4.51
N PRO A 316 -3.40 14.65 4.09
CA PRO A 316 -3.20 14.45 2.67
C PRO A 316 -4.44 13.83 2.02
N GLY A 317 -4.53 14.03 0.72
CA GLY A 317 -5.31 13.22 -0.19
C GLY A 317 -6.72 13.73 -0.46
N LYS A 318 -7.09 13.64 -1.74
CA LYS A 318 -8.47 13.80 -2.20
C LYS A 318 -9.22 12.47 -2.09
N ARG A 319 -10.44 12.49 -1.59
CA ARG A 319 -11.30 11.30 -1.46
C ARG A 319 -12.49 11.42 -2.40
N PHE A 320 -12.81 10.33 -3.09
CA PHE A 320 -13.96 10.23 -4.01
C PHE A 320 -15.13 9.46 -3.39
N GLY A 321 -14.91 8.84 -2.22
CA GLY A 321 -15.93 8.15 -1.45
C GLY A 321 -16.27 8.88 -0.15
N SER A 322 -17.45 8.60 0.40
CA SER A 322 -17.93 9.12 1.69
C SER A 322 -17.49 8.29 2.90
N ALA A 323 -16.81 7.18 2.67
CA ALA A 323 -16.32 6.27 3.71
C ALA A 323 -14.86 5.90 3.45
N ARG A 324 -14.16 5.45 4.51
CA ARG A 324 -12.78 4.98 4.40
C ARG A 324 -12.72 3.84 3.39
N GLY A 325 -11.76 3.90 2.49
CA GLY A 325 -11.62 2.91 1.43
C GLY A 325 -10.39 3.13 0.57
N VAL A 326 -10.50 2.64 -0.65
CA VAL A 326 -9.44 2.68 -1.66
C VAL A 326 -9.63 3.82 -2.67
N ASP A 327 -10.75 4.54 -2.58
CA ASP A 327 -11.16 5.64 -3.45
C ASP A 327 -10.60 7.00 -2.95
N TRP A 328 -9.28 7.13 -3.06
CA TRP A 328 -8.53 8.35 -2.75
C TRP A 328 -7.42 8.58 -3.79
N ASP A 329 -6.84 9.77 -3.83
CA ASP A 329 -5.60 10.11 -4.56
C ASP A 329 -4.74 11.05 -3.70
N MET A 330 -3.46 11.17 -4.01
CA MET A 330 -2.60 12.24 -3.49
C MET A 330 -2.05 12.99 -4.70
N ASP A 331 -2.35 14.29 -4.76
CA ASP A 331 -1.85 15.14 -5.83
C ASP A 331 -0.37 15.49 -5.64
N GLU A 332 0.20 16.25 -6.58
CA GLU A 332 1.59 16.68 -6.50
C GLU A 332 1.89 17.47 -5.20
N LYS A 333 0.93 18.26 -4.70
CA LYS A 333 1.10 19.04 -3.47
C LYS A 333 1.09 18.14 -2.23
N ASP A 334 0.19 17.16 -2.17
CA ASP A 334 0.14 16.16 -1.11
C ASP A 334 1.44 15.34 -1.03
N ILE A 335 1.94 14.92 -2.20
CA ILE A 335 3.20 14.19 -2.33
C ILE A 335 4.39 15.08 -1.94
N GLY A 336 4.41 16.34 -2.39
CA GLY A 336 5.42 17.32 -2.00
C GLY A 336 5.47 17.54 -0.49
N ARG A 337 4.32 17.74 0.16
CA ARG A 337 4.22 17.84 1.63
C ARG A 337 4.71 16.57 2.34
N LEU A 338 4.44 15.38 1.78
CA LEU A 338 4.97 14.12 2.32
C LEU A 338 6.50 14.08 2.23
N VAL A 339 7.06 14.43 1.07
CA VAL A 339 8.51 14.52 0.84
C VAL A 339 9.14 15.49 1.83
N ASP A 340 8.59 16.69 2.00
CA ASP A 340 9.10 17.68 2.94
C ASP A 340 9.04 17.19 4.40
N THR A 341 7.93 16.53 4.77
CA THR A 341 7.79 15.90 6.08
C THR A 341 8.89 14.86 6.31
N LEU A 342 9.11 13.97 5.34
CA LEU A 342 10.15 12.93 5.42
C LEU A 342 11.56 13.53 5.44
N ALA A 343 11.81 14.59 4.68
CA ALA A 343 13.12 15.24 4.59
C ALA A 343 13.49 16.00 5.87
N HIS A 344 12.52 16.63 6.54
CA HIS A 344 12.79 17.57 7.63
C HIS A 344 12.42 17.07 9.03
N ALA A 345 11.69 15.97 9.14
CA ALA A 345 11.43 15.30 10.42
C ALA A 345 12.74 14.88 11.11
N SER A 346 12.73 14.96 12.44
CA SER A 346 13.81 14.47 13.29
C SER A 346 13.59 13.01 13.69
N VAL A 347 12.33 12.61 13.93
CA VAL A 347 11.94 11.24 14.27
C VAL A 347 10.47 11.00 13.93
N PHE A 348 10.16 9.79 13.47
CA PHE A 348 8.80 9.31 13.27
C PHE A 348 8.35 8.44 14.44
N ILE A 349 7.12 8.61 14.90
CA ILE A 349 6.47 7.79 15.91
C ILE A 349 5.20 7.23 15.29
N SER A 350 4.99 5.92 15.40
CA SER A 350 3.79 5.24 14.94
C SER A 350 3.63 3.90 15.63
N TYR A 351 2.49 3.24 15.45
CA TYR A 351 2.45 1.78 15.60
C TYR A 351 2.95 1.11 14.31
N ALA A 352 2.63 -0.17 14.08
CA ALA A 352 2.98 -0.88 12.86
C ALA A 352 2.45 -0.15 11.60
N SER A 353 3.35 0.52 10.88
CA SER A 353 3.03 1.32 9.69
C SER A 353 4.14 1.23 8.65
N SER A 354 3.79 1.32 7.36
CA SER A 354 4.76 1.35 6.26
C SER A 354 5.55 2.67 6.18
N ILE A 355 5.06 3.74 6.82
CA ILE A 355 5.73 5.05 6.84
C ILE A 355 7.15 4.97 7.43
N VAL A 356 7.45 3.94 8.22
CA VAL A 356 8.79 3.71 8.77
C VAL A 356 9.81 3.35 7.67
N ILE A 357 9.36 2.74 6.56
CA ILE A 357 10.22 2.48 5.39
C ILE A 357 10.47 3.80 4.66
N ASP A 358 9.43 4.60 4.45
CA ASP A 358 9.54 5.92 3.81
C ASP A 358 10.50 6.81 4.63
N ALA A 359 10.37 6.82 5.96
CA ALA A 359 11.27 7.54 6.86
C ALA A 359 12.72 7.04 6.74
N ALA A 360 12.91 5.71 6.66
CA ALA A 360 14.24 5.13 6.50
C ALA A 360 14.91 5.54 5.18
N ILE A 361 14.16 5.65 4.07
CA ILE A 361 14.67 6.15 2.78
C ILE A 361 15.31 7.54 2.93
N PHE A 362 14.71 8.42 3.74
CA PHE A 362 15.25 9.75 4.07
C PHE A 362 16.27 9.75 5.23
N GLY A 363 16.72 8.56 5.64
CA GLY A 363 17.66 8.36 6.74
C GLY A 363 17.08 8.68 8.13
N LYS A 364 15.76 8.88 8.25
CA LYS A 364 15.11 9.30 9.49
C LYS A 364 14.84 8.11 10.41
N PRO A 365 15.13 8.24 11.71
CA PRO A 365 14.79 7.20 12.67
C PRO A 365 13.27 7.12 12.88
N ALA A 366 12.79 5.92 13.19
CA ALA A 366 11.40 5.66 13.53
C ALA A 366 11.31 4.87 14.84
N ILE A 367 10.26 5.16 15.61
CA ILE A 367 9.88 4.49 16.85
C ILE A 367 8.51 3.84 16.65
N ASN A 368 8.43 2.55 16.95
CA ASN A 368 7.20 1.80 17.05
C ASN A 368 6.75 1.62 18.50
N ILE A 369 5.51 2.00 18.80
CA ILE A 369 4.89 1.83 20.11
C ILE A 369 4.44 0.38 20.29
N ASP A 370 4.95 -0.34 21.28
CA ASP A 370 4.58 -1.73 21.62
C ASP A 370 3.95 -1.84 23.02
N PHE A 371 3.01 -0.93 23.28
CA PHE A 371 2.18 -0.94 24.47
C PHE A 371 0.86 -0.24 24.18
N GLU A 372 -0.15 -0.59 24.96
CA GLU A 372 -1.49 -0.03 24.87
C GLU A 372 -1.61 1.18 25.81
N ILE A 373 -2.28 2.23 25.33
CA ILE A 373 -2.58 3.39 26.17
C ILE A 373 -3.81 3.10 27.04
N SER A 374 -4.86 2.54 26.44
CA SER A 374 -6.06 2.10 27.15
C SER A 374 -5.86 0.69 27.74
N LYS A 375 -6.24 0.50 29.01
CA LYS A 375 -5.89 -0.71 29.78
C LYS A 375 -6.79 -1.94 29.56
N ASP A 376 -7.90 -1.80 28.84
CA ASP A 376 -8.92 -2.87 28.72
C ASP A 376 -9.27 -3.24 27.27
N LEU A 377 -8.30 -3.18 26.37
CA LEU A 377 -8.49 -3.57 24.99
C LEU A 377 -8.50 -5.10 24.84
N LYS A 378 -9.52 -5.62 24.15
CA LYS A 378 -9.51 -7.00 23.64
C LYS A 378 -8.33 -7.14 22.68
N LEU A 379 -7.71 -8.31 22.62
CA LEU A 379 -6.53 -8.52 21.76
C LEU A 379 -6.79 -8.16 20.28
N ALA A 380 -7.99 -8.45 19.76
CA ALA A 380 -8.41 -8.06 18.40
C ALA A 380 -8.46 -6.55 18.14
N ASP A 381 -8.55 -5.74 19.19
CA ASP A 381 -8.61 -4.28 19.13
C ASP A 381 -7.27 -3.63 19.52
N ARG A 382 -6.27 -4.43 19.93
CA ARG A 382 -4.94 -3.92 20.29
C ARG A 382 -4.13 -3.57 19.05
N PRO A 383 -3.59 -2.34 18.95
CA PRO A 383 -2.68 -1.96 17.86
C PRO A 383 -1.42 -2.83 17.78
N THR A 384 -0.92 -3.32 18.92
CA THR A 384 0.29 -4.14 19.03
C THR A 384 0.16 -5.49 18.32
N GLN A 385 -1.07 -5.98 18.07
CA GLN A 385 -1.29 -7.23 17.34
C GLN A 385 -0.67 -7.21 15.93
N TYR A 386 -0.56 -6.03 15.29
CA TYR A 386 -0.07 -5.91 13.92
C TYR A 386 1.42 -6.26 13.79
N TYR A 387 2.18 -6.19 14.88
CA TYR A 387 3.56 -6.67 14.93
C TYR A 387 3.65 -8.17 14.68
N GLN A 388 2.61 -8.96 14.95
CA GLN A 388 2.59 -10.42 14.72
C GLN A 388 2.32 -10.80 13.25
N THR A 389 2.12 -9.82 12.35
CA THR A 389 1.90 -10.08 10.94
C THR A 389 3.21 -10.45 10.23
N ALA A 390 3.14 -11.33 9.23
CA ALA A 390 4.31 -11.89 8.56
C ALA A 390 5.21 -10.81 7.94
N HIS A 391 4.64 -9.80 7.28
CA HIS A 391 5.41 -8.73 6.65
C HIS A 391 6.11 -7.84 7.68
N TYR A 392 5.44 -7.52 8.80
CA TYR A 392 6.03 -6.66 9.82
C TYR A 392 7.09 -7.37 10.67
N GLN A 393 6.99 -8.69 10.83
CA GLN A 393 8.06 -9.49 11.46
C GLN A 393 9.39 -9.36 10.71
N ASN A 394 9.39 -9.20 9.38
CA ASN A 394 10.60 -8.92 8.62
C ASN A 394 11.22 -7.57 9.02
N VAL A 395 10.40 -6.54 9.20
CA VAL A 395 10.86 -5.21 9.65
C VAL A 395 11.52 -5.28 11.03
N LEU A 396 10.86 -5.97 11.98
CA LEU A 396 11.36 -6.10 13.35
C LEU A 396 12.66 -6.90 13.41
N ALA A 397 12.80 -7.95 12.62
CA ALA A 397 13.99 -8.79 12.58
C ALA A 397 15.27 -8.04 12.17
N ILE A 398 15.14 -6.98 11.35
CA ILE A 398 16.27 -6.18 10.87
C ILE A 398 16.81 -5.22 11.95
N GLY A 399 15.93 -4.80 12.87
CA GLY A 399 16.24 -3.80 13.90
C GLY A 399 16.33 -2.37 13.40
N GLY A 400 15.86 -2.07 12.18
CA GLY A 400 15.90 -0.72 11.57
C GLY A 400 14.88 0.25 12.16
N VAL A 401 13.96 -0.23 13.00
CA VAL A 401 12.93 0.55 13.70
C VAL A 401 12.98 0.21 15.18
N ARG A 402 12.90 1.22 16.05
CA ARG A 402 12.97 1.01 17.49
C ARG A 402 11.61 0.66 18.07
N LEU A 403 11.45 -0.57 18.55
CA LEU A 403 10.25 -1.00 19.26
C LEU A 403 10.37 -0.64 20.75
N VAL A 404 9.44 0.18 21.28
CA VAL A 404 9.44 0.64 22.69
C VAL A 404 8.27 0.05 23.47
N LYS A 405 8.54 -0.42 24.69
CA LYS A 405 7.57 -1.22 25.47
C LYS A 405 6.78 -0.43 26.52
N ASN A 406 7.10 0.85 26.69
CA ASN A 406 6.44 1.72 27.67
C ASN A 406 6.76 3.19 27.38
N VAL A 407 6.10 4.09 28.12
CA VAL A 407 6.25 5.55 28.00
C VAL A 407 7.67 6.04 28.33
N SER A 408 8.38 5.38 29.25
CA SER A 408 9.76 5.73 29.59
C SER A 408 10.67 5.48 28.39
N GLU A 409 10.61 4.28 27.81
CA GLU A 409 11.38 3.93 26.62
C GLU A 409 11.04 4.83 25.43
N LEU A 410 9.75 5.14 25.23
CA LEU A 410 9.32 6.09 24.20
C LEU A 410 10.01 7.45 24.38
N THR A 411 10.03 7.96 25.61
CA THR A 411 10.67 9.23 25.94
C THR A 411 12.18 9.18 25.72
N ASP A 412 12.84 8.15 26.23
CA ASP A 412 14.29 8.01 26.17
C ASP A 412 14.78 7.85 24.74
N TRP A 413 14.11 7.02 23.93
CA TRP A 413 14.47 6.84 22.53
C TRP A 413 14.16 8.06 21.68
N THR A 414 13.06 8.77 21.96
CA THR A 414 12.77 10.04 21.28
C THR A 414 13.89 11.04 21.54
N LYS A 415 14.29 11.25 22.80
CA LYS A 415 15.43 12.13 23.14
C LYS A 415 16.72 11.72 22.44
N LYS A 416 17.05 10.42 22.43
CA LYS A 416 18.25 9.91 21.76
C LYS A 416 18.25 10.25 20.27
N TYR A 417 17.14 10.06 19.58
CA TYR A 417 17.04 10.40 18.14
C TYR A 417 16.99 11.91 17.87
N LEU A 418 16.37 12.70 18.76
CA LEU A 418 16.42 14.17 18.67
C LEU A 418 17.82 14.74 18.92
N ALA A 419 18.66 14.04 19.67
CA ALA A 419 20.07 14.40 19.89
C ALA A 419 20.97 13.89 18.76
N ASN A 420 20.72 12.68 18.26
CA ASN A 420 21.49 12.05 17.20
C ASN A 420 20.61 11.15 16.32
N SER A 421 20.23 11.67 15.15
CA SER A 421 19.42 10.92 14.17
C SER A 421 20.21 9.80 13.47
N ALA A 422 21.54 9.76 13.57
CA ALA A 422 22.38 8.73 12.95
C ALA A 422 22.45 7.43 13.75
N LEU A 423 21.93 7.38 14.98
CA LEU A 423 21.77 6.12 15.72
C LEU A 423 20.97 5.12 14.89
N ASP A 424 21.37 3.84 14.87
CA ASP A 424 20.73 2.76 14.09
C ASP A 424 20.76 2.96 12.56
N LYS A 425 21.60 3.85 12.02
CA LYS A 425 21.71 4.12 10.57
C LYS A 425 21.95 2.85 9.74
N GLU A 426 22.91 2.01 10.12
CA GLU A 426 23.22 0.77 9.40
C GLU A 426 22.02 -0.19 9.37
N ALA A 427 21.24 -0.24 10.45
CA ALA A 427 20.04 -1.07 10.50
C ALA A 427 18.94 -0.53 9.58
N ARG A 428 18.81 0.80 9.45
CA ARG A 428 17.93 1.43 8.45
C ARG A 428 18.39 1.16 7.03
N GLU A 429 19.68 1.19 6.74
CA GLU A 429 20.21 0.86 5.41
C GLU A 429 19.91 -0.60 5.03
N ARG A 430 20.01 -1.54 5.98
CA ARG A 430 19.56 -2.92 5.78
C ARG A 430 18.05 -3.01 5.55
N LEU A 431 17.24 -2.24 6.28
CA LEU A 431 15.79 -2.18 6.10
C LEU A 431 15.42 -1.74 4.67
N ILE A 432 16.07 -0.69 4.15
CA ILE A 432 15.89 -0.21 2.78
C ILE A 432 16.29 -1.28 1.77
N LYS A 433 17.47 -1.89 1.94
CA LYS A 433 17.96 -2.93 1.04
C LYS A 433 17.02 -4.13 0.96
N GLU A 434 16.40 -4.52 2.06
CA GLU A 434 15.50 -5.66 2.11
C GLU A 434 14.08 -5.31 1.60
N GLN A 435 13.51 -4.19 2.04
CA GLN A 435 12.12 -3.83 1.75
C GLN A 435 11.94 -3.08 0.43
N CYS A 436 12.91 -2.26 0.01
CA CYS A 436 12.84 -1.53 -1.26
C CYS A 436 13.60 -2.24 -2.39
N GLN A 437 14.68 -2.96 -2.05
CA GLN A 437 15.64 -3.62 -2.96
C GLN A 437 16.42 -2.67 -3.89
N PHE A 438 15.76 -1.71 -4.53
CA PHE A 438 16.39 -0.73 -5.40
C PHE A 438 16.31 0.67 -4.80
N THR A 439 17.40 1.43 -4.97
CA THR A 439 17.56 2.81 -4.47
C THR A 439 18.00 3.77 -5.57
N ASP A 440 17.89 3.35 -6.84
CA ASP A 440 18.30 4.12 -8.02
C ASP A 440 17.22 5.08 -8.52
N GLY A 441 16.01 5.01 -7.94
CA GLY A 441 14.84 5.76 -8.37
C GLY A 441 14.35 5.39 -9.77
N LYS A 442 14.60 4.17 -10.28
CA LYS A 442 14.23 3.76 -11.65
C LYS A 442 13.26 2.58 -11.70
N SER A 443 12.48 2.36 -10.65
CA SER A 443 11.54 1.23 -10.56
C SER A 443 10.40 1.34 -11.57
N GLY A 444 9.87 2.55 -11.77
CA GLY A 444 8.83 2.86 -12.75
C GLY A 444 9.33 2.70 -14.20
N GLU A 445 10.55 3.15 -14.49
CA GLU A 445 11.18 2.90 -15.81
C GLU A 445 11.41 1.41 -16.04
N ARG A 446 11.94 0.67 -15.05
CA ARG A 446 12.16 -0.79 -15.14
C ARG A 446 10.84 -1.52 -15.39
N LEU A 447 9.78 -1.14 -14.69
CA LEU A 447 8.43 -1.68 -14.88
C LEU A 447 7.90 -1.38 -16.29
N GLY A 448 7.93 -0.11 -16.72
CA GLY A 448 7.42 0.31 -18.02
C GLY A 448 8.15 -0.38 -19.18
N ARG A 449 9.49 -0.47 -19.12
CA ARG A 449 10.31 -1.17 -20.13
C ARG A 449 9.96 -2.66 -20.22
N PHE A 450 9.77 -3.32 -19.08
CA PHE A 450 9.35 -4.72 -19.05
C PHE A 450 7.98 -4.93 -19.73
N ILE A 451 7.01 -4.02 -19.52
CA ILE A 451 5.72 -4.08 -20.23
C ILE A 451 5.92 -3.90 -21.73
N LEU A 452 6.73 -2.92 -22.16
CA LEU A 452 7.01 -2.67 -23.57
C LEU A 452 7.65 -3.88 -24.24
N GLU A 453 8.57 -4.59 -23.58
CA GLU A 453 9.18 -5.81 -24.09
C GLU A 453 8.19 -6.94 -24.37
N LEU A 454 7.08 -7.00 -23.62
CA LEU A 454 6.05 -8.04 -23.78
C LEU A 454 5.09 -7.79 -24.94
N ILE A 455 5.06 -6.56 -25.47
CA ILE A 455 4.23 -6.18 -26.63
C ILE A 455 5.07 -5.89 -27.87
N LYS A 456 6.39 -6.14 -27.82
CA LYS A 456 7.29 -5.86 -28.94
C LYS A 456 6.95 -6.64 -30.20
#